data_AF-A0A7X1GNM0-F1
#
_entry.id   AF-A0A7X1GNM0-F1
#
_cell.length_a   1.000
_cell.length_b   1.000
_cell.length_c   1.000
_cell.angle_alpha   90.00
_cell.angle_beta   90.00
_cell.angle_gamma   90.00
#
_symmetry.space_group_name_H-M   'P 1'
#
loop_
_entity.id
_entity.type
_entity.pdbx_description
1 polymer ?
#
loop_
_entity_poly.entity_id
_entity_poly.type
_entity_poly.pdbx_seq_one_letter_code
_entity_poly.pdbx_strand_id
1 'polypeptide(L)'
;MQNIKWSKTEKKIARHAFDKAYKREMKHIENEVRELLDKSEDVWSVWHIHDFLTKKRKETDQKYDYRYSVLITVFSHLCAEGWLLLDDLKG
;
A
#
# COMPACT_ATOMS: atom_id res chain seq x y z
N MET A 1 -16.33 8.80 15.88
CA MET A 1 -15.50 9.48 14.85
C MET A 1 -16.40 10.47 14.13
N GLN A 2 -15.95 11.73 13.95
CA GLN A 2 -16.76 12.77 13.30
C GLN A 2 -17.18 12.33 11.89
N ASN A 3 -18.40 12.69 11.50
CA ASN A 3 -18.97 12.36 10.19
C ASN A 3 -18.37 13.30 9.14
N ILE A 4 -17.15 12.99 8.69
CA ILE A 4 -16.42 13.82 7.73
C ILE A 4 -17.18 13.80 6.41
N LYS A 5 -17.65 14.97 5.98
CA LYS A 5 -18.34 15.14 4.71
C LYS A 5 -17.32 15.39 3.61
N TRP A 6 -16.98 14.32 2.91
CA TRP A 6 -16.14 14.37 1.71
C TRP A 6 -16.87 15.03 0.54
N SER A 7 -16.32 16.12 0.03
CA SER A 7 -16.72 16.76 -1.23
C SER A 7 -16.40 15.88 -2.44
N LYS A 8 -16.95 16.20 -3.60
CA LYS A 8 -16.67 15.46 -4.84
C LYS A 8 -15.18 15.53 -5.22
N THR A 9 -14.55 16.68 -5.00
CA THR A 9 -13.13 16.91 -5.29
C THR A 9 -12.25 16.07 -4.37
N GLU A 10 -12.48 16.14 -3.05
CA GLU A 10 -11.71 15.37 -2.08
C GLU A 10 -11.84 13.86 -2.31
N LYS A 11 -13.03 13.36 -2.67
CA LYS A 11 -13.21 11.93 -3.02
C LYS A 11 -12.35 11.50 -4.21
N LYS A 12 -12.24 12.36 -5.23
CA LYS A 12 -11.44 12.09 -6.43
C LYS A 12 -9.95 12.07 -6.10
N ILE A 13 -9.49 13.04 -5.32
CA ILE A 13 -8.09 13.15 -4.87
C ILE A 13 -7.75 11.98 -3.97
N ALA A 14 -8.58 11.68 -2.97
CA ALA A 14 -8.40 10.55 -2.08
C ALA A 14 -8.30 9.22 -2.83
N ARG A 15 -9.14 9.01 -3.86
CA ARG A 15 -9.06 7.78 -4.65
C ARG A 15 -7.75 7.69 -5.41
N HIS A 16 -7.34 8.79 -6.04
CA HIS A 16 -6.10 8.84 -6.80
C HIS A 16 -4.88 8.62 -5.89
N ALA A 17 -4.83 9.29 -4.74
CA ALA A 17 -3.81 9.15 -3.73
C ALA A 17 -3.69 7.71 -3.22
N PHE A 18 -4.82 7.10 -2.88
CA PHE A 18 -4.89 5.71 -2.42
C PHE A 18 -4.37 4.72 -3.48
N ASP A 19 -4.88 4.81 -4.70
CA ASP A 19 -4.46 3.93 -5.79
C ASP A 19 -2.97 4.12 -6.13
N LYS A 20 -2.45 5.35 -6.03
CA LYS A 20 -1.04 5.67 -6.24
C LYS A 20 -0.15 5.07 -5.15
N ALA A 21 -0.54 5.16 -3.89
CA ALA A 21 0.18 4.56 -2.77
C ALA A 21 0.23 3.03 -2.90
N TYR A 22 -0.91 2.40 -3.20
CA TYR A 22 -0.97 0.95 -3.43
C TYR A 22 -0.04 0.52 -4.56
N LYS A 23 -0.04 1.24 -5.69
CA LYS A 23 0.87 0.94 -6.80
C LYS A 23 2.34 1.07 -6.43
N ARG A 24 2.72 2.06 -5.62
CA ARG A 24 4.11 2.22 -5.16
C ARG A 24 4.53 1.03 -4.28
N GLU A 25 3.69 0.62 -3.34
CA GLU A 25 3.98 -0.53 -2.49
C GLU A 25 4.03 -1.84 -3.27
N MET A 26 3.11 -2.06 -4.21
CA MET A 26 3.16 -3.22 -5.11
C MET A 26 4.44 -3.24 -5.95
N LYS A 27 4.90 -2.08 -6.43
CA LYS A 27 6.16 -1.97 -7.18
C LYS A 27 7.37 -2.30 -6.31
N HIS A 28 7.34 -1.90 -5.05
CA HIS A 28 8.39 -2.24 -4.09
C HIS A 28 8.44 -3.76 -3.84
N ILE A 29 7.29 -4.39 -3.55
CA ILE A 29 7.19 -5.83 -3.33
C ILE A 29 7.67 -6.60 -4.58
N GLU A 30 7.28 -6.15 -5.78
CA GLU A 30 7.75 -6.74 -7.05
C GLU A 30 9.28 -6.71 -7.16
N ASN A 31 9.92 -5.60 -6.76
CA ASN A 31 11.36 -5.47 -6.79
C ASN A 31 12.03 -6.36 -5.73
N GLU A 32 11.50 -6.43 -4.50
CA GLU A 32 12.01 -7.33 -3.46
C GLU A 32 11.96 -8.80 -3.90
N VAL A 33 10.88 -9.23 -4.56
CA VAL A 33 10.76 -10.59 -5.10
C VAL A 33 11.81 -10.85 -6.17
N ARG A 34 12.03 -9.90 -7.09
CA ARG A 34 13.09 -10.05 -8.11
C ARG A 34 14.47 -10.19 -7.49
N GLU A 35 14.78 -9.35 -6.50
CA GLU A 35 16.06 -9.44 -5.81
C GLU A 35 16.24 -10.76 -5.06
N LEU A 36 15.18 -11.29 -4.44
CA LEU A 36 15.21 -12.59 -3.78
C LEU A 36 15.45 -13.73 -4.77
N LEU A 37 14.85 -13.67 -5.96
CA LEU A 37 15.11 -14.63 -7.03
C LEU A 37 16.56 -14.56 -7.51
N ASP A 38 17.03 -13.36 -7.85
CA ASP A 38 18.36 -13.13 -8.44
C ASP A 38 19.49 -13.50 -7.48
N LYS A 39 19.30 -13.30 -6.17
CA LYS A 39 20.31 -13.60 -5.14
C LYS A 39 20.25 -15.05 -4.65
N SER A 40 19.26 -15.82 -5.05
CA SER A 40 19.11 -17.19 -4.54
C SER A 40 19.92 -18.20 -5.35
N GLU A 41 20.82 -18.90 -4.69
CA GLU A 41 21.51 -20.08 -5.24
C GLU A 41 20.85 -21.40 -4.78
N ASP A 42 19.79 -21.31 -3.97
CA ASP A 42 19.11 -22.44 -3.35
C ASP A 42 17.76 -22.75 -4.02
N VAL A 43 17.50 -24.03 -4.29
CA VAL A 43 16.25 -24.55 -4.85
C VAL A 43 15.03 -24.28 -3.96
N TRP A 44 15.23 -24.04 -2.65
CA TRP A 44 14.15 -23.68 -1.73
C TRP A 44 13.73 -22.20 -1.80
N SER A 45 14.39 -21.37 -2.62
CA SER A 45 14.05 -19.94 -2.78
C SER A 45 12.61 -19.68 -3.17
N VAL A 46 12.02 -20.57 -3.97
CA VAL A 46 10.61 -20.51 -4.37
C VAL A 46 9.68 -20.52 -3.15
N TRP A 47 9.98 -21.32 -2.13
CA TRP A 47 9.19 -21.38 -0.90
C TRP A 47 9.40 -20.16 -0.01
N HIS A 48 10.61 -19.64 0.07
CA HIS A 48 10.88 -18.38 0.78
C HIS A 48 10.11 -17.20 0.15
N ILE A 49 10.05 -17.14 -1.18
CA ILE A 49 9.27 -16.14 -1.93
C ILE A 49 7.77 -16.33 -1.68
N HIS A 50 7.28 -17.57 -1.68
CA HIS A 50 5.90 -17.87 -1.35
C HIS A 50 5.51 -17.34 0.04
N ASP A 51 6.34 -17.60 1.04
CA ASP A 51 6.07 -17.18 2.42
C ASP A 51 6.16 -15.66 2.57
N PHE A 52 7.14 -15.04 1.92
CA PHE A 52 7.26 -13.59 1.81
C PHE A 52 5.99 -12.97 1.20
N LEU A 53 5.55 -13.46 0.04
CA LEU A 53 4.34 -12.97 -0.65
C LEU A 53 3.08 -13.20 0.19
N THR A 54 2.99 -14.33 0.89
CA THR A 54 1.87 -14.61 1.80
C THR A 54 1.80 -13.60 2.94
N LYS A 55 2.95 -13.22 3.51
CA LYS A 55 3.04 -12.18 4.53
C LYS A 55 2.65 -10.82 3.95
N LYS A 56 3.22 -10.43 2.81
CA LYS A 56 2.94 -9.14 2.15
C LYS A 56 1.47 -8.99 1.78
N ARG A 57 0.83 -10.05 1.29
CA ARG A 57 -0.61 -10.05 1.02
C ARG A 57 -1.42 -9.74 2.28
N LYS A 58 -1.13 -10.39 3.41
CA LYS A 58 -1.84 -10.12 4.67
C LYS A 58 -1.65 -8.68 5.13
N GLU A 59 -0.41 -8.16 5.05
CA GLU A 59 -0.11 -6.77 5.38
C GLU A 59 -0.92 -5.80 4.51
N THR A 60 -0.95 -6.01 3.20
CA THR A 60 -1.64 -5.13 2.26
C THR A 60 -3.16 -5.23 2.39
N ASP A 61 -3.71 -6.44 2.58
CA ASP A 61 -5.15 -6.67 2.76
C ASP A 61 -5.67 -5.98 4.03
N GLN A 62 -4.87 -5.93 5.09
CA GLN A 62 -5.22 -5.24 6.34
C GLN A 62 -5.05 -3.73 6.27
N LYS A 63 -4.05 -3.26 5.50
CA LYS A 63 -3.68 -1.84 5.42
C LYS A 63 -4.61 -1.04 4.51
N TYR A 64 -4.98 -1.59 3.35
CA TYR A 64 -5.70 -0.86 2.30
C TYR A 64 -7.22 -0.99 2.42
N ASP A 65 -7.82 -0.22 3.35
CA ASP A 65 -9.27 -0.12 3.51
C ASP A 65 -9.82 1.20 2.93
N TYR A 66 -10.49 1.14 1.78
CA TYR A 66 -11.07 2.31 1.11
C TYR A 66 -12.47 2.70 1.61
N ARG A 67 -12.75 2.56 2.91
CA ARG A 67 -13.97 3.09 3.52
C ARG A 67 -13.70 4.49 4.08
N TYR A 68 -14.51 5.47 3.66
CA TYR A 68 -14.37 6.87 4.08
C TYR A 68 -14.35 7.08 5.61
N SER A 69 -14.95 6.17 6.39
CA SER A 69 -14.95 6.21 7.85
C SER A 69 -13.59 5.97 8.49
N VAL A 70 -12.69 5.25 7.81
CA VAL A 70 -11.34 4.91 8.29
C VAL A 70 -10.23 5.49 7.42
N LEU A 71 -10.58 6.09 6.28
CA LEU A 71 -9.64 6.51 5.25
C LEU A 71 -8.58 7.49 5.73
N ILE A 72 -8.90 8.36 6.70
CA ILE A 72 -7.91 9.25 7.32
C ILE A 72 -6.86 8.45 8.08
N THR A 73 -7.27 7.47 8.88
CA THR A 73 -6.34 6.59 9.61
C THR A 73 -5.46 5.81 8.64
N VAL A 74 -6.04 5.33 7.53
CA VAL A 74 -5.29 4.64 6.48
C VAL A 74 -4.26 5.59 5.85
N PHE A 75 -4.63 6.81 5.45
CA PHE A 75 -3.68 7.77 4.92
C PHE A 75 -2.58 8.15 5.89
N SER A 76 -2.88 8.30 7.18
CA SER A 76 -1.85 8.53 8.21
C SER A 76 -0.82 7.40 8.25
N HIS A 77 -1.27 6.14 8.17
CA HIS A 77 -0.35 4.98 8.12
C HIS A 77 0.47 4.97 6.83
N LEU A 78 -0.17 5.19 5.68
CA LEU A 78 0.53 5.23 4.39
C LEU A 78 1.56 6.36 4.30
N CYS A 79 1.29 7.51 4.93
CA CYS A 79 2.26 8.60 5.05
C CYS A 79 3.42 8.24 5.98
N ALA A 80 3.13 7.62 7.14
CA ALA A 80 4.16 7.20 8.09
C ALA A 80 5.11 6.15 7.49
N GLU A 81 4.59 5.28 6.62
CA GLU A 81 5.38 4.26 5.91
C GLU A 81 5.99 4.77 4.60
N GLY A 82 5.69 6.01 4.18
CA GLY A 82 6.25 6.63 2.97
C GLY A 82 5.62 6.18 1.65
N TRP A 83 4.55 5.37 1.68
CA TRP A 83 3.81 4.98 0.47
C TRP A 83 3.00 6.14 -0.12
N LEU A 84 2.57 7.07 0.74
CA LEU A 84 1.81 8.25 0.38
C LEU A 84 2.56 9.51 0.78
N LEU A 85 2.60 10.51 -0.10
CA LEU A 85 3.16 11.82 0.23
C LEU A 85 2.03 12.81 0.51
N LEU A 86 2.26 13.80 1.38
CA LEU A 86 1.27 14.84 1.66
C LEU A 86 0.86 15.61 0.38
N ASP A 87 1.79 15.78 -0.55
CA ASP A 87 1.52 16.40 -1.85
C ASP A 87 0.54 15.59 -2.71
N ASP A 88 0.45 14.27 -2.52
CA ASP A 88 -0.52 13.42 -3.22
C ASP A 88 -1.96 13.67 -2.71
N LEU A 89 -2.12 14.29 -1.54
CA LEU A 89 -3.41 14.62 -0.91
C LEU A 89 -3.85 16.08 -1.14
N LYS A 90 -3.09 16.86 -1.90
CA LYS A 90 -3.34 18.29 -2.08
C LYS A 90 -4.56 18.54 -2.99
N GLY A 91 -5.56 19.27 -2.47
CA GLY A 91 -6.65 19.88 -3.24
C GLY A 91 -8.03 19.74 -2.60
#